data_AF-S2D4E2-F1
#
_entry.id   AF-S2D4E2-F1
#
_cell.length_a   1.000
_cell.length_b   1.000
_cell.length_c   1.000
_cell.angle_alpha   90.00
_cell.angle_beta   90.00
_cell.angle_gamma   90.00
#
_symmetry.space_group_name_H-M   'P 1'
#
loop_
_entity.id
_entity.type
_entity.pdbx_description
1 polymer ?
#
loop_
_entity_poly.entity_id
_entity_poly.type
_entity_poly.pdbx_seq_one_letter_code
_entity_poly.pdbx_strand_id
1 'polypeptide(L)'
;MNTSFKRNDVQLYIENAQNCYEVEKWGSYKHIFIKWKIEEKDVLPLKNCRESDISSYFFKALESFFCAIEDLHYGKQSWAIVKLYYSIFYLLRCDILLSGHLIVRNGALYYTKLKKDEGFVAFNKKAKGDHQLAIELVKELKKKGELSDPILDNQIDDLDPYSWYLHHRERINYSQKNFSEPDIDFCFVHLESYFKDKKVIELFNFYNSKDYSICFDTDHSILSIPYKKIQQIIDKNNGEIDLSMHNTKKVLFHLRELKLFGIEKTEILNLIKKE
;
A
#
# COMPACT_ATOMS: atom_id res chain seq x y z
N MET A 1 0.22 -10.93 28.54
CA MET A 1 -0.72 -9.86 28.14
C MET A 1 -1.36 -10.29 26.85
N ASN A 2 -2.68 -10.50 26.84
CA ASN A 2 -3.42 -10.83 25.63
C ASN A 2 -3.74 -9.51 24.91
N THR A 3 -2.80 -8.99 24.13
CA THR A 3 -3.03 -7.82 23.30
C THR A 3 -3.93 -8.24 22.14
N SER A 4 -5.23 -8.00 22.28
CA SER A 4 -6.18 -8.19 21.19
C SER A 4 -5.88 -7.16 20.10
N PHE A 5 -5.24 -7.60 19.02
CA PHE A 5 -5.05 -6.80 17.81
C PHE A 5 -6.05 -7.27 16.75
N LYS A 6 -6.79 -6.34 16.13
CA LYS A 6 -7.65 -6.69 14.99
C LYS A 6 -6.76 -7.07 13.80
N ARG A 7 -6.78 -8.35 13.45
CA ARG A 7 -6.09 -8.89 12.26
C ARG A 7 -7.01 -8.75 11.05
N ASN A 8 -6.46 -9.03 9.87
CA ASN A 8 -7.21 -9.01 8.62
C ASN A 8 -8.37 -10.00 8.66
N ASP A 9 -9.51 -9.59 8.12
CA ASP A 9 -10.76 -10.34 8.20
C ASP A 9 -10.67 -11.62 7.34
N VAL A 10 -9.96 -11.60 6.20
CA VAL A 10 -9.70 -12.82 5.41
C VAL A 10 -8.87 -13.83 6.20
N GLN A 11 -7.84 -13.36 6.91
CA GLN A 11 -6.98 -14.22 7.73
C GLN A 11 -7.81 -14.89 8.85
N LEU A 12 -8.62 -14.10 9.56
CA LEU A 12 -9.49 -14.60 10.63
C LEU A 12 -10.52 -15.61 10.11
N TYR A 13 -11.12 -15.33 8.95
CA TYR A 13 -12.08 -16.24 8.34
C TYR A 13 -11.47 -17.62 8.08
N ILE A 14 -10.29 -17.65 7.45
CA ILE A 14 -9.61 -18.91 7.08
C ILE A 14 -9.17 -19.71 8.31
N GLU A 15 -8.70 -19.03 9.35
CA GLU A 15 -8.34 -19.69 10.61
C GLU A 15 -9.57 -20.27 11.32
N ASN A 16 -10.67 -19.52 11.37
CA ASN A 16 -11.93 -19.98 11.96
C ASN A 16 -12.52 -21.16 11.16
N ALA A 17 -12.45 -21.13 9.83
CA ALA A 17 -12.89 -22.23 8.97
C ALA A 17 -12.12 -23.54 9.23
N GLN A 18 -10.94 -23.46 9.86
CA GLN A 18 -10.13 -24.60 10.28
C GLN A 18 -10.17 -24.87 11.78
N ASN A 19 -11.07 -24.23 12.52
CA ASN A 19 -11.17 -24.31 13.97
C ASN A 19 -9.86 -23.94 14.69
N CYS A 20 -9.09 -22.99 14.12
CA CYS A 20 -7.92 -22.41 14.76
C CYS A 20 -8.31 -21.07 15.39
N TYR A 21 -8.44 -21.06 16.72
CA TYR A 21 -8.79 -19.85 17.48
C TYR A 21 -7.61 -19.24 18.26
N GLU A 22 -6.48 -19.94 18.28
CA GLU A 22 -5.24 -19.51 18.93
C GLU A 22 -4.18 -19.21 17.86
N VAL A 23 -3.85 -17.92 17.68
CA VAL A 23 -2.95 -17.46 16.62
C VAL A 23 -1.55 -18.08 16.72
N GLU A 24 -1.08 -18.36 17.94
CA GLU A 24 0.20 -18.98 18.21
C GLU A 24 0.28 -20.40 17.66
N LYS A 25 -0.88 -21.09 17.58
CA LYS A 25 -0.97 -22.45 17.04
C LYS A 25 -1.13 -22.47 15.53
N TRP A 26 -1.42 -21.34 14.88
CA TRP A 26 -1.76 -21.30 13.45
C TRP A 26 -0.71 -21.98 12.55
N GLY A 27 0.58 -21.85 12.87
CA GLY A 27 1.66 -22.52 12.16
C GLY A 27 1.52 -24.05 12.09
N SER A 28 0.92 -24.68 13.11
CA SER A 28 0.72 -26.14 13.17
C SER A 28 -0.39 -26.62 12.21
N TYR A 29 -1.31 -25.75 11.80
CA TYR A 29 -2.43 -26.06 10.91
C TYR A 29 -2.04 -26.09 9.42
N LYS A 30 -0.78 -25.78 9.08
CA LYS A 30 -0.30 -25.72 7.70
C LYS A 30 -0.72 -26.91 6.84
N HIS A 31 -0.63 -28.12 7.36
CA HIS A 31 -0.94 -29.37 6.63
C HIS A 31 -2.42 -29.54 6.29
N ILE A 32 -3.32 -28.96 7.09
CA ILE A 32 -4.77 -28.93 6.83
C ILE A 32 -5.08 -27.75 5.90
N PHE A 33 -4.50 -26.58 6.19
CA PHE A 33 -4.72 -25.35 5.44
C PHE A 33 -4.40 -25.47 3.95
N ILE A 34 -3.29 -26.09 3.57
CA ILE A 34 -2.92 -26.23 2.15
C ILE A 34 -3.87 -27.15 1.37
N LYS A 35 -4.66 -27.98 2.06
CA LYS A 35 -5.67 -28.86 1.45
C LYS A 35 -7.05 -28.21 1.42
N TRP A 36 -7.25 -27.14 2.18
CA TRP A 36 -8.49 -26.40 2.23
C TRP A 36 -8.73 -25.70 0.89
N LYS A 37 -9.98 -25.78 0.42
CA LYS A 37 -10.44 -25.17 -0.82
C LYS A 37 -11.66 -24.32 -0.51
N ILE A 38 -11.82 -23.25 -1.29
CA ILE A 38 -12.99 -22.38 -1.20
C ILE A 38 -14.23 -23.17 -1.65
N GLU A 39 -15.20 -23.36 -0.76
CA GLU A 39 -16.51 -23.91 -1.09
C GLU A 39 -17.47 -22.78 -1.52
N GLU A 40 -18.60 -23.14 -2.14
CA GLU A 40 -19.62 -22.17 -2.58
C GLU A 40 -20.09 -21.27 -1.42
N LYS A 41 -20.28 -21.86 -0.24
CA LYS A 41 -20.69 -21.15 0.98
C LYS A 41 -19.67 -20.10 1.45
N ASP A 42 -18.41 -20.22 1.05
CA ASP A 42 -17.32 -19.37 1.52
C ASP A 42 -17.13 -18.13 0.63
N VAL A 43 -17.60 -18.18 -0.62
CA VAL A 43 -17.35 -17.13 -1.62
C VAL A 43 -17.88 -15.77 -1.17
N LEU A 44 -19.16 -15.68 -0.77
CA LEU A 44 -19.76 -14.41 -0.36
C LEU A 44 -19.14 -13.88 0.96
N PRO A 45 -18.98 -14.69 2.03
CA PRO A 45 -18.28 -14.25 3.23
C PRO A 45 -16.85 -13.76 2.95
N LEU A 46 -16.06 -14.49 2.15
CA LEU A 46 -14.70 -14.09 1.80
C LEU A 46 -14.66 -12.82 0.96
N LYS A 47 -15.65 -12.59 0.09
CA LYS A 47 -15.80 -11.32 -0.64
C LYS A 47 -15.95 -10.15 0.33
N ASN A 48 -16.82 -10.27 1.33
CA ASN A 48 -17.04 -9.23 2.34
C ASN A 48 -15.79 -9.01 3.21
N CYS A 49 -15.12 -10.09 3.63
CA CYS A 49 -13.84 -9.99 4.34
C CYS A 49 -12.77 -9.27 3.52
N ARG A 50 -12.67 -9.61 2.23
CA ARG A 50 -11.73 -8.97 1.29
C ARG A 50 -12.02 -7.48 1.13
N GLU A 51 -13.28 -7.08 1.01
CA GLU A 51 -13.68 -5.67 0.90
C GLU A 51 -13.32 -4.88 2.17
N SER A 52 -13.55 -5.46 3.36
CA SER A 52 -13.11 -4.89 4.64
C SER A 52 -11.58 -4.74 4.73
N ASP A 53 -10.83 -5.73 4.27
CA ASP A 53 -9.37 -5.71 4.25
C ASP A 53 -8.83 -4.67 3.25
N ILE A 54 -9.42 -4.56 2.05
CA ILE A 54 -9.09 -3.52 1.05
C ILE A 54 -9.20 -2.13 1.67
N SER A 55 -10.34 -1.82 2.30
CA SER A 55 -10.58 -0.55 2.97
C SER A 55 -9.53 -0.32 4.07
N SER A 56 -9.28 -1.32 4.91
CA SER A 56 -8.30 -1.23 6.00
C SER A 56 -6.89 -0.92 5.49
N TYR A 57 -6.42 -1.58 4.42
CA TYR A 57 -5.12 -1.28 3.82
C TYR A 57 -5.11 0.10 3.16
N PHE A 58 -6.16 0.45 2.43
CA PHE A 58 -6.22 1.73 1.72
C PHE A 58 -6.16 2.91 2.70
N PHE A 59 -6.86 2.83 3.83
CA PHE A 59 -6.77 3.86 4.87
C PHE A 59 -5.39 3.95 5.51
N LYS A 60 -4.72 2.82 5.77
CA LYS A 60 -3.33 2.82 6.25
C LYS A 60 -2.38 3.46 5.22
N ALA A 61 -2.63 3.23 3.93
CA ALA A 61 -1.87 3.85 2.87
C ALA A 61 -2.04 5.37 2.83
N LEU A 62 -3.29 5.86 2.92
CA LEU A 62 -3.60 7.29 2.95
C LEU A 62 -3.04 7.97 4.20
N GLU A 63 -3.20 7.36 5.37
CA GLU A 63 -2.62 7.87 6.63
C GLU A 63 -1.09 8.01 6.47
N SER A 64 -0.42 6.96 5.97
CA SER A 64 1.03 6.98 5.76
C SER A 64 1.45 8.05 4.75
N PHE A 65 0.71 8.19 3.65
CA PHE A 65 0.96 9.20 2.63
C PHE A 65 0.85 10.62 3.20
N PHE A 66 -0.26 10.95 3.86
CA PHE A 66 -0.46 12.29 4.41
C PHE A 66 0.51 12.62 5.55
N CYS A 67 0.85 11.64 6.40
CA CYS A 67 1.91 11.81 7.39
C CYS A 67 3.26 12.15 6.75
N ALA A 68 3.53 11.61 5.56
CA ALA A 68 4.76 11.91 4.84
C ALA A 68 4.75 13.34 4.25
N ILE A 69 3.61 13.77 3.69
CA ILE A 69 3.45 15.14 3.19
C ILE A 69 3.62 16.16 4.33
N GLU A 70 3.06 15.86 5.50
CA GLU A 70 3.26 16.66 6.72
C GLU A 70 4.73 16.70 7.15
N ASP A 71 5.41 15.55 7.19
CA ASP A 71 6.84 15.48 7.50
C ASP A 71 7.69 16.32 6.54
N LEU A 72 7.42 16.24 5.23
CA LEU A 72 8.13 17.02 4.22
C LEU A 72 7.94 18.52 4.40
N HIS A 73 6.73 18.95 4.77
CA HIS A 73 6.46 20.35 5.10
C HIS A 73 7.34 20.84 6.26
N TYR A 74 7.58 19.99 7.26
CA TYR A 74 8.45 20.31 8.40
C TYR A 74 9.93 19.96 8.16
N GLY A 75 10.33 19.61 6.94
CA GLY A 75 11.70 19.27 6.59
C GLY A 75 12.18 17.90 7.11
N LYS A 76 11.30 17.02 7.58
CA LYS A 76 11.59 15.67 8.11
C LYS A 76 11.61 14.60 7.01
N GLN A 77 12.47 14.79 6.03
CA GLN A 77 12.55 14.03 4.78
C GLN A 77 12.87 12.52 4.96
N SER A 78 13.76 12.16 5.89
CA SER A 78 14.14 10.77 6.17
C SER A 78 12.90 9.94 6.57
N TRP A 79 12.09 10.45 7.50
CA TRP A 79 10.86 9.77 7.91
C TRP A 79 9.77 9.81 6.83
N ALA A 80 9.71 10.87 6.03
CA ALA A 80 8.81 10.93 4.89
C ALA A 80 9.07 9.79 3.89
N ILE A 81 10.33 9.49 3.54
CA ILE A 81 10.68 8.35 2.66
C ILE A 81 10.13 7.04 3.20
N VAL A 82 10.35 6.79 4.50
CA VAL A 82 9.87 5.58 5.16
C VAL A 82 8.34 5.48 5.10
N LYS A 83 7.63 6.59 5.36
CA LYS A 83 6.17 6.65 5.34
C LYS A 83 5.59 6.52 3.92
N LEU A 84 6.21 7.13 2.91
CA LEU A 84 5.84 6.97 1.50
C LEU A 84 5.98 5.50 1.05
N TYR A 85 7.07 4.85 1.46
CA TYR A 85 7.26 3.42 1.25
C TYR A 85 6.14 2.57 1.91
N TYR A 86 5.76 2.87 3.16
CA TYR A 86 4.65 2.17 3.80
C TYR A 86 3.32 2.40 3.08
N SER A 87 3.10 3.61 2.53
CA SER A 87 1.95 3.87 1.68
C SER A 87 1.90 2.92 0.49
N ILE A 88 3.01 2.79 -0.25
CA ILE A 88 3.14 1.81 -1.34
C ILE A 88 2.88 0.39 -0.86
N PHE A 89 3.52 -0.05 0.22
CA PHE A 89 3.34 -1.40 0.74
C PHE A 89 1.87 -1.76 0.97
N TYR A 90 1.10 -0.86 1.59
CA TYR A 90 -0.32 -1.08 1.81
C TYR A 90 -1.13 -1.04 0.51
N LEU A 91 -0.81 -0.13 -0.43
CA LEU A 91 -1.48 -0.08 -1.74
C LEU A 91 -1.22 -1.32 -2.59
N LEU A 92 -0.04 -1.92 -2.52
CA LEU A 92 0.25 -3.19 -3.20
C LEU A 92 -0.66 -4.31 -2.69
N ARG A 93 -0.94 -4.33 -1.39
CA ARG A 93 -1.88 -5.31 -0.81
C ARG A 93 -3.32 -5.03 -1.25
N CYS A 94 -3.73 -3.75 -1.33
CA CYS A 94 -5.00 -3.40 -1.95
C CYS A 94 -5.09 -3.93 -3.39
N ASP A 95 -4.05 -3.74 -4.18
CA ASP A 95 -4.06 -4.14 -5.60
C ASP A 95 -4.18 -5.66 -5.77
N ILE A 96 -3.46 -6.43 -4.95
CA ILE A 96 -3.59 -7.90 -4.91
C ILE A 96 -5.05 -8.28 -4.61
N LEU A 97 -5.67 -7.68 -3.60
CA LEU A 97 -7.05 -7.99 -3.23
C LEU A 97 -8.06 -7.57 -4.32
N LEU A 98 -7.88 -6.40 -4.92
CA LEU A 98 -8.73 -5.87 -6.00
C LEU A 98 -8.61 -6.70 -7.28
N SER A 99 -7.45 -7.31 -7.55
CA SER A 99 -7.26 -8.26 -8.65
C SER A 99 -8.01 -9.59 -8.46
N GLY A 100 -8.79 -9.74 -7.39
CA GLY A 100 -9.56 -10.94 -7.10
C GLY A 100 -8.79 -12.00 -6.33
N HIS A 101 -7.58 -11.70 -5.86
CA HIS A 101 -6.79 -12.64 -5.07
C HIS A 101 -7.01 -12.43 -3.57
N LEU A 102 -6.83 -13.50 -2.79
CA LEU A 102 -6.77 -13.46 -1.34
C LEU A 102 -5.34 -13.74 -0.90
N ILE A 103 -4.94 -13.20 0.25
CA ILE A 103 -3.63 -13.44 0.85
C ILE A 103 -3.76 -13.84 2.33
N VAL A 104 -3.01 -14.87 2.73
CA VAL A 104 -3.00 -15.42 4.10
C VAL A 104 -1.55 -15.73 4.50
N ARG A 105 -1.20 -15.51 5.76
CA ARG A 105 0.12 -15.85 6.33
C ARG A 105 -0.01 -17.11 7.17
N ASN A 106 0.81 -18.13 6.91
CA ASN A 106 1.01 -19.30 7.78
C ASN A 106 2.50 -19.69 7.73
N GLY A 107 3.34 -18.92 8.43
CA GLY A 107 4.81 -18.95 8.32
C GLY A 107 5.35 -18.41 6.98
N ALA A 108 4.73 -18.79 5.87
CA ALA A 108 4.91 -18.26 4.53
C ALA A 108 3.69 -17.43 4.08
N LEU A 109 3.84 -16.68 3.00
CA LEU A 109 2.72 -16.00 2.33
C LEU A 109 2.05 -17.01 1.42
N TYR A 110 0.73 -17.11 1.50
CA TYR A 110 -0.09 -17.90 0.62
C TYR A 110 -1.07 -16.99 -0.08
N TYR A 111 -1.40 -17.32 -1.31
CA TYR A 111 -2.41 -16.62 -2.08
C TYR A 111 -3.28 -17.58 -2.86
N THR A 112 -4.46 -17.12 -3.25
CA THR A 112 -5.39 -17.87 -4.10
C THR A 112 -6.32 -16.90 -4.82
N LYS A 113 -7.04 -17.36 -5.85
CA LYS A 113 -8.13 -16.60 -6.46
C LYS A 113 -9.39 -16.78 -5.62
N LEU A 114 -10.16 -15.71 -5.41
CA LEU A 114 -11.48 -15.80 -4.78
C LEU A 114 -12.47 -16.44 -5.76
N LYS A 115 -12.48 -17.77 -5.80
CA LYS A 115 -13.35 -18.58 -6.64
C LYS A 115 -13.51 -19.96 -6.02
N LYS A 116 -14.68 -20.57 -6.19
CA LYS A 116 -14.94 -21.96 -5.78
C LYS A 116 -13.86 -22.92 -6.32
N ASP A 117 -13.52 -23.91 -5.51
CA ASP A 117 -12.56 -25.00 -5.76
C ASP A 117 -11.09 -24.58 -5.84
N GLU A 118 -10.79 -23.28 -5.75
CA GLU A 118 -9.43 -22.76 -5.61
C GLU A 118 -8.88 -23.04 -4.20
N GLY A 119 -7.59 -23.36 -4.14
CA GLY A 119 -6.85 -23.60 -2.90
C GLY A 119 -5.71 -22.59 -2.72
N PHE A 120 -5.21 -22.47 -1.50
CA PHE A 120 -4.09 -21.59 -1.20
C PHE A 120 -2.75 -22.18 -1.63
N VAL A 121 -2.01 -21.44 -2.46
CA VAL A 121 -0.66 -21.82 -2.90
C VAL A 121 0.37 -20.96 -2.17
N ALA A 122 1.46 -21.59 -1.73
CA ALA A 122 2.56 -20.87 -1.11
C ALA A 122 3.26 -19.98 -2.16
N PHE A 123 3.38 -18.69 -1.87
CA PHE A 123 4.23 -17.80 -2.63
C PHE A 123 5.66 -17.90 -2.08
N ASN A 124 6.47 -18.72 -2.74
CA ASN A 124 7.82 -19.02 -2.28
C ASN A 124 8.86 -18.48 -3.27
N LYS A 125 9.20 -17.21 -3.12
CA LYS A 125 10.38 -16.60 -3.76
C LYS A 125 11.45 -16.36 -2.70
N LYS A 126 12.70 -16.12 -3.13
CA LYS A 126 13.84 -15.78 -2.24
C LYS A 126 13.64 -14.50 -1.42
N ALA A 127 12.51 -13.81 -1.58
CA ALA A 127 12.12 -12.63 -0.82
C ALA A 127 11.98 -12.91 0.68
N LYS A 128 12.46 -11.97 1.50
CA LYS A 128 12.41 -12.03 2.97
C LYS A 128 11.46 -10.96 3.50
N GLY A 129 10.56 -11.37 4.40
CA GLY A 129 9.61 -10.46 5.04
C GLY A 129 8.42 -10.09 4.17
N ASP A 130 7.37 -9.57 4.82
CA ASP A 130 6.06 -9.36 4.18
C ASP A 130 6.09 -8.32 3.07
N HIS A 131 6.99 -7.35 3.14
CA HIS A 131 7.02 -6.26 2.18
C HIS A 131 7.62 -6.69 0.84
N GLN A 132 8.78 -7.36 0.88
CA GLN A 132 9.38 -7.93 -0.33
C GLN A 132 8.46 -8.96 -0.97
N LEU A 133 7.76 -9.77 -0.15
CA LEU A 133 6.77 -10.73 -0.65
C LEU A 133 5.59 -10.05 -1.35
N ALA A 134 5.10 -8.89 -0.86
CA ALA A 134 4.03 -8.14 -1.51
C ALA A 134 4.48 -7.58 -2.88
N ILE A 135 5.66 -6.97 -2.95
CA ILE A 135 6.26 -6.46 -4.20
C ILE A 135 6.38 -7.59 -5.22
N GLU A 136 7.00 -8.70 -4.81
CA GLU A 136 7.25 -9.83 -5.69
C GLU A 136 5.97 -10.54 -6.14
N LEU A 137 4.92 -10.57 -5.30
CA LEU A 137 3.63 -11.14 -5.66
C LEU A 137 2.92 -10.26 -6.70
N VAL A 138 2.91 -8.94 -6.54
CA VAL A 138 2.36 -8.02 -7.56
C VAL A 138 3.08 -8.21 -8.90
N LYS A 139 4.42 -8.26 -8.90
CA LYS A 139 5.19 -8.52 -10.12
C LYS A 139 4.83 -9.85 -10.78
N GLU A 140 4.65 -10.90 -9.98
CA GLU A 140 4.24 -12.23 -10.47
C GLU A 140 2.85 -12.21 -11.09
N LEU A 141 1.88 -11.62 -10.40
CA LEU A 141 0.50 -11.51 -10.87
C LEU A 141 0.42 -10.67 -12.15
N LYS A 142 1.21 -9.59 -12.26
CA LYS A 142 1.28 -8.76 -13.49
C LYS A 142 1.83 -9.58 -14.65
N LYS A 143 2.92 -10.32 -14.44
CA LYS A 143 3.51 -11.21 -15.45
C LYS A 143 2.52 -12.26 -15.96
N LYS A 144 1.63 -12.75 -15.09
CA LYS A 144 0.55 -13.69 -15.45
C LYS A 144 -0.65 -13.03 -16.13
N GLY A 145 -0.68 -11.70 -16.27
CA GLY A 145 -1.83 -10.96 -16.78
C GLY A 145 -3.02 -10.92 -15.81
N GLU A 146 -2.79 -11.20 -14.53
CA GLU A 146 -3.83 -11.29 -13.49
C GLU A 146 -4.05 -9.95 -12.78
N LEU A 147 -3.11 -9.00 -12.89
CA LEU A 147 -3.38 -7.58 -12.65
C LEU A 147 -2.70 -6.70 -13.71
N SER A 148 -3.18 -5.47 -13.82
CA SER A 148 -2.52 -4.40 -14.57
C SER A 148 -1.94 -3.36 -13.62
N ASP A 149 -0.70 -2.95 -13.88
CA ASP A 149 0.01 -1.93 -13.10
C ASP A 149 1.01 -1.18 -13.98
N PRO A 150 0.62 -0.03 -14.54
CA PRO A 150 1.50 0.80 -15.36
C PRO A 150 2.78 1.28 -14.67
N ILE A 151 2.82 1.34 -13.33
CA ILE A 151 4.02 1.77 -12.59
C ILE A 151 5.13 0.71 -12.70
N LEU A 152 4.81 -0.54 -13.06
CA LEU A 152 5.79 -1.59 -13.29
C LEU A 152 6.24 -1.73 -14.77
N ASP A 153 5.84 -0.80 -15.65
CA ASP A 153 6.15 -0.88 -17.09
C ASP A 153 7.52 -0.32 -17.47
N ASN A 154 8.21 0.35 -16.55
CA ASN A 154 9.54 0.89 -16.77
C ASN A 154 10.38 0.83 -15.48
N GLN A 155 11.64 1.27 -15.56
CA GLN A 155 12.62 1.23 -14.47
C GLN A 155 13.08 2.63 -14.06
N ILE A 156 13.61 2.73 -12.85
CA ILE A 156 14.28 3.92 -12.30
C ILE A 156 15.63 3.43 -11.78
N ASP A 157 16.72 4.01 -12.29
CA ASP A 157 18.08 3.59 -11.94
C ASP A 157 18.27 2.06 -12.04
N ASP A 158 17.82 1.47 -13.14
CA ASP A 158 17.84 0.02 -13.44
C ASP A 158 17.02 -0.88 -12.48
N LEU A 159 16.22 -0.29 -11.58
CA LEU A 159 15.35 -1.01 -10.65
C LEU A 159 13.88 -0.87 -11.05
N ASP A 160 13.08 -1.90 -10.76
CA ASP A 160 11.62 -1.70 -10.80
C ASP A 160 11.21 -0.70 -9.72
N PRO A 161 10.19 0.16 -9.94
CA PRO A 161 9.91 1.28 -9.04
C PRO A 161 9.60 0.90 -7.59
N TYR A 162 9.04 -0.29 -7.34
CA TYR A 162 8.77 -0.75 -5.98
C TYR A 162 10.03 -1.26 -5.27
N SER A 163 10.94 -1.91 -6.01
CA SER A 163 12.29 -2.22 -5.52
C SER A 163 13.12 -0.97 -5.29
N TRP A 164 13.00 0.06 -6.15
CA TRP A 164 13.65 1.36 -5.96
C TRP A 164 13.21 2.01 -4.64
N TYR A 165 11.91 1.98 -4.33
CA TYR A 165 11.38 2.43 -3.04
C TYR A 165 11.90 1.64 -1.84
N LEU A 166 11.97 0.31 -1.95
CA LEU A 166 12.54 -0.54 -0.91
C LEU A 166 14.00 -0.16 -0.64
N HIS A 167 14.79 0.08 -1.69
CA HIS A 167 16.18 0.50 -1.59
C HIS A 167 16.30 1.80 -0.79
N HIS A 168 15.52 2.84 -1.11
CA HIS A 168 15.56 4.10 -0.35
C HIS A 168 15.12 3.94 1.10
N ARG A 169 14.10 3.14 1.36
CA ARG A 169 13.66 2.84 2.73
C ARG A 169 14.75 2.11 3.52
N GLU A 170 15.50 1.20 2.91
CA GLU A 170 16.61 0.48 3.54
C GLU A 170 17.84 1.39 3.71
N ARG A 171 18.08 2.31 2.78
CA ARG A 171 19.10 3.36 2.89
C ARG A 171 18.88 4.18 4.15
N ILE A 172 17.68 4.76 4.32
CA ILE A 172 17.34 5.58 5.48
C ILE A 172 17.40 4.78 6.79
N ASN A 173 16.83 3.57 6.82
CA ASN A 173 16.69 2.84 8.09
C ASN A 173 17.95 2.11 8.56
N TYR A 174 18.81 1.66 7.64
CA TYR A 174 19.88 0.72 7.97
C TYR A 174 21.25 1.10 7.41
N SER A 175 21.31 1.83 6.29
CA SER A 175 22.59 2.10 5.62
C SER A 175 23.19 3.43 6.06
N GLN A 176 22.35 4.44 6.31
CA GLN A 176 22.78 5.72 6.82
C GLN A 176 22.96 5.67 8.34
N LYS A 177 24.09 6.21 8.81
CA LYS A 177 24.38 6.31 10.25
C LYS A 177 23.51 7.37 10.92
N ASN A 178 23.27 8.47 10.23
CA ASN A 178 22.49 9.61 10.70
C ASN A 178 21.49 10.00 9.61
N PHE A 179 20.37 10.59 10.02
CA PHE A 179 19.46 11.26 9.10
C PHE A 179 20.12 12.51 8.49
N SER A 180 19.73 12.81 7.25
CA SER A 180 20.31 13.91 6.46
C SER A 180 19.95 15.28 7.03
N GLU A 181 18.82 15.39 7.73
CA GLU A 181 18.29 16.64 8.28
C GLU A 181 19.29 17.33 9.24
N PRO A 182 19.46 18.66 9.12
CA PRO A 182 18.64 19.61 8.36
C PRO A 182 18.97 19.73 6.87
N ASP A 183 19.98 19.02 6.37
CA ASP A 183 20.32 19.03 4.94
C ASP A 183 19.24 18.30 4.13
N ILE A 184 19.07 18.72 2.87
CA ILE A 184 18.12 18.10 1.95
C ILE A 184 18.63 16.75 1.45
N ASP A 185 17.81 15.72 1.58
CA ASP A 185 18.04 14.44 0.95
C ASP A 185 17.87 14.56 -0.57
N PHE A 186 18.75 13.90 -1.32
CA PHE A 186 18.79 14.03 -2.78
C PHE A 186 17.45 13.68 -3.45
N CYS A 187 16.65 12.79 -2.85
CA CYS A 187 15.33 12.44 -3.36
C CYS A 187 14.35 13.64 -3.39
N PHE A 188 14.60 14.72 -2.65
CA PHE A 188 13.68 15.84 -2.51
C PHE A 188 14.21 17.17 -3.04
N VAL A 189 15.43 17.22 -3.57
CA VAL A 189 16.06 18.48 -4.05
C VAL A 189 15.15 19.22 -5.02
N HIS A 190 14.52 18.51 -5.96
CA HIS A 190 13.62 19.08 -6.96
C HIS A 190 12.21 19.38 -6.43
N LEU A 191 11.88 18.89 -5.25
CA LEU A 191 10.57 19.02 -4.62
C LEU A 191 10.52 20.11 -3.55
N GLU A 192 11.68 20.54 -3.04
CA GLU A 192 11.79 21.43 -1.88
C GLU A 192 11.00 22.73 -2.01
N SER A 193 11.13 23.39 -3.17
CA SER A 193 10.46 24.67 -3.43
C SER A 193 8.94 24.54 -3.38
N TYR A 194 8.37 23.42 -3.83
CA TYR A 194 6.92 23.19 -3.74
C TYR A 194 6.43 23.16 -2.29
N PHE A 195 7.22 22.62 -1.36
CA PHE A 195 6.87 22.58 0.05
C PHE A 195 7.12 23.93 0.75
N LYS A 196 8.25 24.58 0.46
CA LYS A 196 8.59 25.90 1.02
C LYS A 196 7.62 26.99 0.57
N ASP A 197 7.26 27.00 -0.70
CA ASP A 197 6.41 28.03 -1.32
C ASP A 197 4.91 27.72 -1.23
N LYS A 198 4.53 26.64 -0.52
CA LYS A 198 3.13 26.17 -0.37
C LYS A 198 2.44 25.87 -1.71
N LYS A 199 3.18 25.32 -2.67
CA LYS A 199 2.70 24.92 -4.01
C LYS A 199 2.49 23.41 -4.17
N VAL A 200 2.33 22.69 -3.07
CA VAL A 200 2.14 21.23 -3.06
C VAL A 200 0.92 20.79 -3.89
N ILE A 201 -0.16 21.60 -3.94
CA ILE A 201 -1.32 21.31 -4.78
C ILE A 201 -1.00 21.45 -6.27
N GLU A 202 -0.22 22.44 -6.68
CA GLU A 202 0.24 22.58 -8.07
C GLU A 202 1.05 21.36 -8.50
N LEU A 203 1.90 20.84 -7.60
CA LEU A 203 2.67 19.63 -7.83
C LEU A 203 1.78 18.40 -8.06
N PHE A 204 0.77 18.17 -7.22
CA PHE A 204 -0.16 17.05 -7.41
C PHE A 204 -1.05 17.23 -8.64
N ASN A 205 -1.43 18.47 -8.97
CA ASN A 205 -2.14 18.77 -10.22
C ASN A 205 -1.28 18.45 -11.44
N PHE A 206 0.01 18.76 -11.42
CA PHE A 206 0.95 18.34 -12.44
C PHE A 206 1.01 16.81 -12.56
N TYR A 207 0.99 16.11 -11.42
CA TYR A 207 0.92 14.65 -11.40
C TYR A 207 -0.43 14.09 -11.87
N ASN A 208 -1.51 14.84 -12.06
CA ASN A 208 -2.83 14.30 -12.44
C ASN A 208 -2.97 13.82 -13.89
N SER A 209 -1.93 13.97 -14.72
CA SER A 209 -1.94 13.50 -16.11
C SER A 209 -2.27 12.00 -16.22
N LYS A 210 -2.81 11.52 -17.35
CA LYS A 210 -3.00 10.06 -17.54
C LYS A 210 -1.68 9.32 -17.81
N ASP A 211 -0.61 10.06 -18.03
CA ASP A 211 0.72 9.54 -18.32
C ASP A 211 1.42 9.11 -17.03
N TYR A 212 2.11 7.98 -17.10
CA TYR A 212 2.92 7.42 -16.02
C TYR A 212 4.41 7.75 -16.17
N SER A 213 4.83 8.45 -17.23
CA SER A 213 6.22 8.87 -17.44
C SER A 213 6.83 9.54 -16.21
N ILE A 214 6.04 10.37 -15.50
CA ILE A 214 6.46 11.07 -14.28
C ILE A 214 6.76 10.14 -13.10
N CYS A 215 6.28 8.89 -13.12
CA CYS A 215 6.66 7.88 -12.13
C CYS A 215 8.09 7.39 -12.32
N PHE A 216 8.68 7.59 -13.50
CA PHE A 216 10.01 7.11 -13.85
C PHE A 216 11.06 8.21 -13.87
N ASP A 217 10.65 9.46 -13.63
CA ASP A 217 11.52 10.59 -13.44
C ASP A 217 12.04 10.58 -12.00
N THR A 218 13.36 10.40 -11.82
CA THR A 218 13.99 10.30 -10.50
C THR A 218 13.66 11.50 -9.60
N ASP A 219 13.53 12.70 -10.17
CA ASP A 219 13.27 13.95 -9.44
C ASP A 219 11.84 14.02 -8.85
N HIS A 220 10.91 13.27 -9.44
CA HIS A 220 9.50 13.28 -9.06
C HIS A 220 9.01 11.96 -8.47
N SER A 221 9.67 10.85 -8.80
CA SER A 221 9.31 9.46 -8.48
C SER A 221 8.97 9.24 -7.01
N ILE A 222 9.71 9.87 -6.08
CA ILE A 222 9.51 9.72 -4.63
C ILE A 222 8.14 10.22 -4.14
N LEU A 223 7.42 11.04 -4.91
CA LEU A 223 6.06 11.45 -4.62
C LEU A 223 5.05 11.00 -5.68
N SER A 224 5.45 10.98 -6.95
CA SER A 224 4.53 10.68 -8.05
C SER A 224 4.07 9.23 -8.02
N ILE A 225 4.92 8.26 -7.66
CA ILE A 225 4.57 6.84 -7.58
C ILE A 225 3.45 6.55 -6.56
N PRO A 226 3.58 6.91 -5.26
CA PRO A 226 2.53 6.66 -4.27
C PRO A 226 1.26 7.43 -4.59
N TYR A 227 1.39 8.66 -5.09
CA TYR A 227 0.24 9.45 -5.52
C TYR A 227 -0.53 8.75 -6.67
N LYS A 228 0.18 8.36 -7.73
CA LYS A 228 -0.39 7.62 -8.86
C LYS A 228 -0.98 6.28 -8.45
N LYS A 229 -0.34 5.58 -7.53
CA LYS A 229 -0.83 4.30 -7.03
C LYS A 229 -2.13 4.48 -6.23
N ILE A 230 -2.26 5.55 -5.44
CA ILE A 230 -3.53 5.91 -4.79
C ILE A 230 -4.63 6.10 -5.83
N GLN A 231 -4.37 6.89 -6.88
CA GLN A 231 -5.33 7.13 -7.97
C GLN A 231 -5.75 5.83 -8.66
N GLN A 232 -4.79 4.95 -8.98
CA GLN A 232 -5.08 3.64 -9.58
C GLN A 232 -6.02 2.80 -8.73
N ILE A 233 -5.82 2.76 -7.41
CA ILE A 233 -6.64 1.96 -6.49
C ILE A 233 -8.06 2.51 -6.41
N ILE A 234 -8.21 3.84 -6.42
CA ILE A 234 -9.52 4.48 -6.43
C ILE A 234 -10.25 4.20 -7.74
N ASP A 235 -9.56 4.36 -8.87
CA ASP A 235 -10.11 4.09 -10.21
C ASP A 235 -10.54 2.60 -10.32
N LYS A 236 -9.73 1.66 -9.82
CA LYS A 236 -10.03 0.21 -9.81
C LYS A 236 -11.24 -0.17 -8.95
N ASN A 237 -11.55 0.62 -7.92
CA ASN A 237 -12.69 0.37 -7.05
C ASN A 237 -13.91 1.23 -7.45
N ASN A 238 -13.96 1.73 -8.69
CA ASN A 238 -15.03 2.61 -9.20
C ASN A 238 -15.31 3.85 -8.31
N GLY A 239 -14.33 4.31 -7.53
CA GLY A 239 -14.53 5.36 -6.54
C GLY A 239 -15.38 4.97 -5.32
N GLU A 240 -15.83 3.72 -5.22
CA GLU A 240 -16.73 3.20 -4.17
C GLU A 240 -15.98 2.76 -2.90
N ILE A 241 -14.73 3.18 -2.69
CA ILE A 241 -14.07 2.85 -1.43
C ILE A 241 -14.85 3.56 -0.33
N ASP A 242 -15.54 2.81 0.51
CA ASP A 242 -16.37 3.36 1.56
C ASP A 242 -15.50 4.08 2.58
N LEU A 243 -15.38 5.40 2.37
CA LEU A 243 -14.63 6.28 3.25
C LEU A 243 -15.35 6.50 4.61
N SER A 244 -16.58 5.98 4.78
CA SER A 244 -17.42 6.21 5.95
C SER A 244 -17.07 5.33 7.16
N MET A 245 -16.22 4.31 7.00
CA MET A 245 -15.78 3.49 8.14
C MET A 245 -14.82 4.23 9.08
N HIS A 246 -14.89 3.87 10.36
CA HIS A 246 -14.19 4.37 11.59
C HIS A 246 -12.76 4.96 11.49
N ASN A 247 -12.02 4.72 10.40
CA ASN A 247 -10.68 5.26 10.16
C ASN A 247 -10.68 6.66 9.52
N THR A 248 -11.84 7.21 9.12
CA THR A 248 -11.93 8.58 8.61
C THR A 248 -11.40 9.60 9.61
N LYS A 249 -11.53 9.40 10.92
CA LYS A 249 -11.08 10.39 11.93
C LYS A 249 -9.58 10.69 11.85
N LYS A 250 -8.73 9.69 11.60
CA LYS A 250 -7.27 9.86 11.51
C LYS A 250 -6.84 10.48 10.19
N VAL A 251 -7.42 10.01 9.08
CA VAL A 251 -7.21 10.65 7.78
C VAL A 251 -7.70 12.10 7.83
N LEU A 252 -8.87 12.37 8.41
CA LEU A 252 -9.41 13.71 8.64
C LEU A 252 -8.53 14.55 9.57
N PHE A 253 -7.82 13.94 10.52
CA PHE A 253 -6.86 14.64 11.37
C PHE A 253 -5.69 15.17 10.51
N HIS A 254 -5.03 14.32 9.74
CA HIS A 254 -3.95 14.78 8.86
C HIS A 254 -4.45 15.74 7.77
N LEU A 255 -5.66 15.55 7.23
CA LEU A 255 -6.27 16.50 6.31
C LEU A 255 -6.54 17.88 6.96
N ARG A 256 -6.78 17.93 8.27
CA ARG A 256 -6.90 19.20 9.01
C ARG A 256 -5.54 19.86 9.20
N GLU A 257 -4.49 19.09 9.50
CA GLU A 257 -3.12 19.63 9.56
C GLU A 257 -2.71 20.18 8.19
N LEU A 258 -3.03 19.48 7.10
CA LEU A 258 -2.77 19.98 5.74
C LEU A 258 -3.51 21.30 5.43
N LYS A 259 -4.68 21.53 6.03
CA LYS A 259 -5.39 22.82 5.97
C LYS A 259 -4.62 23.96 6.65
N LEU A 260 -3.87 23.69 7.72
CA LEU A 260 -2.98 24.70 8.33
C LEU A 260 -1.85 25.11 7.37
N PHE A 261 -1.57 24.32 6.35
CA PHE A 261 -0.55 24.57 5.33
C PHE A 261 -1.11 25.23 4.05
N GLY A 262 -2.38 25.63 4.06
CA GLY A 262 -3.05 26.25 2.93
C GLY A 262 -3.59 25.25 1.91
N ILE A 263 -3.63 23.96 2.25
CA ILE A 263 -4.21 22.91 1.41
C ILE A 263 -5.63 22.61 1.90
N GLU A 264 -6.64 23.03 1.16
CA GLU A 264 -8.01 22.82 1.58
C GLU A 264 -8.41 21.34 1.51
N LYS A 265 -9.19 20.91 2.50
CA LYS A 265 -9.68 19.52 2.57
C LYS A 265 -10.41 19.11 1.29
N THR A 266 -11.16 20.04 0.68
CA THR A 266 -11.86 19.83 -0.58
C THR A 266 -10.89 19.60 -1.73
N GLU A 267 -9.75 20.29 -1.77
CA GLU A 267 -8.74 20.08 -2.82
C GLU A 267 -8.14 18.67 -2.73
N ILE A 268 -7.78 18.21 -1.54
CA ILE A 268 -7.26 16.84 -1.36
C ILE A 268 -8.33 15.79 -1.66
N LEU A 269 -9.58 16.02 -1.24
CA LEU A 269 -10.67 15.11 -1.57
C LEU A 269 -10.97 15.08 -3.07
N ASN A 270 -10.82 16.20 -3.78
CA ASN A 270 -10.97 16.28 -5.24
C ASN A 270 -9.78 15.64 -5.97
N LEU A 271 -8.57 15.67 -5.40
CA LEU A 271 -7.41 14.94 -5.92
C LEU A 271 -7.58 13.41 -5.81
N ILE A 272 -8.36 12.97 -4.82
CA ILE A 272 -8.65 11.55 -4.56
C ILE A 272 -9.90 11.11 -5.34
N LYS A 273 -10.98 11.88 -5.29
CA LYS A 273 -12.21 11.63 -6.04
C LYS A 273 -12.14 12.40 -7.35
N LYS A 274 -11.68 11.75 -8.44
CA LYS A 274 -11.89 12.30 -9.77
C LYS A 274 -13.40 12.55 -9.96
N GLU A 275 -13.77 13.80 -10.18
CA GLU A 275 -15.01 14.15 -10.89
C GLU A 275 -14.89 13.78 -12.37
#